data_AF-A0A817ALS4-F1
#
_entry.id   AF-A0A817ALS4-F1
#
_cell.length_a   1.000
_cell.length_b   1.000
_cell.length_c   1.000
_cell.angle_alpha   90.00
_cell.angle_beta   90.00
_cell.angle_gamma   90.00
#
_symmetry.space_group_name_H-M   'P 1'
#
loop_
_entity.id
_entity.type
_entity.pdbx_description
1 polymer ?
#
loop_
_entity_poly.entity_id
_entity_poly.type
_entity_poly.pdbx_seq_one_letter_code
_entity_poly.pdbx_strand_id
1 'polypeptide(L)'
;MSHLEKLTISLGFRGRTSFIDGIHLDNCILSRLPHLHTFVFNIITDFVRSTEHFEPSADHIRRTFIQRGHHADCYIDYHHINMRRCHVYSVPLNMERMRHISHGFPGGTFINVRILSLLDDSHSFEHNFFAQISRSFPLLSRLVVRNTTPQKEKRSHQLVKIDLTVSMYTSIMWNSFFLTSKHVYLVFASFMFNMNT
;
A
#
# COMPACT_ATOMS: atom_id res chain seq x y z
N MET A 1 -31.12 13.77 -10.60
CA MET A 1 -29.67 13.68 -10.92
C MET A 1 -28.91 14.36 -9.80
N SER A 2 -27.79 13.80 -9.33
CA SER A 2 -27.10 14.34 -8.15
C SER A 2 -26.36 15.64 -8.48
N HIS A 3 -26.59 16.71 -7.70
CA HIS A 3 -25.81 17.96 -7.73
C HIS A 3 -24.45 17.81 -7.02
N LEU A 4 -23.82 16.66 -7.14
CA LEU A 4 -22.59 16.35 -6.42
C LEU A 4 -21.40 17.00 -7.15
N GLU A 5 -20.93 18.13 -6.61
CA GLU A 5 -19.81 18.89 -7.19
C GLU A 5 -18.43 18.42 -6.72
N LYS A 6 -18.37 17.80 -5.53
CA LYS A 6 -17.12 17.34 -4.92
C LYS A 6 -17.28 15.94 -4.35
N LEU A 7 -16.33 15.06 -4.64
CA LEU A 7 -16.31 13.69 -4.14
C LEU A 7 -14.88 13.26 -3.79
N THR A 8 -14.71 12.77 -2.57
CA THR A 8 -13.51 12.03 -2.17
C THR A 8 -13.90 10.57 -1.92
N ILE A 9 -13.28 9.63 -2.62
CA ILE A 9 -13.66 8.21 -2.51
C ILE A 9 -12.45 7.29 -2.51
N SER A 10 -12.57 6.18 -1.78
CA SER A 10 -11.65 5.04 -1.89
C SER A 10 -12.40 3.84 -2.45
N LEU A 11 -11.89 3.28 -3.55
CA LEU A 11 -12.48 2.16 -4.26
C LEU A 11 -11.55 0.95 -4.15
N GLY A 12 -12.11 -0.20 -3.80
CA GLY A 12 -11.39 -1.47 -3.70
C GLY A 12 -12.00 -2.52 -4.61
N PHE A 13 -11.21 -3.03 -5.56
CA PHE A 13 -11.60 -4.11 -6.45
C PHE A 13 -10.76 -5.36 -6.17
N ARG A 14 -11.40 -6.53 -6.11
CA ARG A 14 -10.73 -7.81 -5.89
C ARG A 14 -11.03 -8.80 -7.00
N GLY A 15 -10.03 -9.61 -7.35
CA GLY A 15 -10.19 -10.71 -8.30
C GLY A 15 -10.45 -10.24 -9.73
N ARG A 16 -9.97 -9.05 -10.11
CA ARG A 16 -10.08 -8.60 -11.50
C ARG A 16 -9.06 -9.31 -12.37
N THR A 17 -9.39 -9.44 -13.66
CA THR A 17 -8.46 -9.86 -14.72
C THR A 17 -7.77 -8.66 -15.39
N SER A 18 -8.19 -7.44 -15.07
CA SER A 18 -7.65 -6.19 -15.62
C SER A 18 -7.60 -5.07 -14.57
N PHE A 19 -6.66 -4.13 -14.78
CA PHE A 19 -6.51 -2.92 -13.98
C PHE A 19 -7.61 -1.89 -14.28
N ILE A 20 -7.81 -0.96 -13.35
CA ILE A 20 -8.60 0.25 -13.59
C ILE A 20 -7.66 1.30 -14.17
N ASP A 21 -7.93 1.74 -15.39
CA ASP A 21 -7.22 2.82 -16.05
C ASP A 21 -8.08 4.10 -16.07
N GLY A 22 -7.50 5.20 -16.56
CA GLY A 22 -8.23 6.46 -16.68
C GLY A 22 -9.46 6.36 -17.58
N ILE A 23 -9.41 5.51 -18.61
CA ILE A 23 -10.53 5.30 -19.55
C ILE A 23 -11.72 4.64 -18.83
N HIS A 24 -11.45 3.59 -18.06
CA HIS A 24 -12.46 2.89 -17.29
C HIS A 24 -13.04 3.78 -16.19
N LEU A 25 -12.21 4.58 -15.52
CA LEU A 25 -12.68 5.55 -14.53
C LEU A 25 -13.67 6.54 -15.15
N ASP A 26 -13.31 7.17 -16.26
CA ASP A 26 -14.17 8.15 -16.92
C ASP A 26 -15.47 7.51 -17.43
N ASN A 27 -15.36 6.43 -18.20
CA ASN A 27 -16.50 5.83 -18.89
C ASN A 27 -17.48 5.15 -17.94
N CYS A 28 -16.99 4.46 -16.90
CA CYS A 28 -17.83 3.63 -16.04
C CYS A 28 -18.26 4.34 -14.75
N ILE A 29 -17.50 5.33 -14.28
CA ILE A 29 -17.75 5.99 -12.99
C ILE A 29 -18.12 7.45 -13.20
N LEU A 30 -17.24 8.25 -13.82
CA LEU A 30 -17.43 9.71 -13.88
C LEU A 30 -18.49 10.15 -14.89
N SER A 31 -18.75 9.37 -15.94
CA SER A 31 -19.82 9.63 -16.92
C SER A 31 -21.21 9.75 -16.28
N ARG A 32 -21.40 9.19 -15.08
CA ARG A 32 -22.66 9.23 -14.31
C ARG A 32 -22.73 10.42 -13.35
N LEU A 33 -21.66 11.21 -13.23
CA LEU A 33 -21.50 12.33 -12.31
C LEU A 33 -21.13 13.62 -13.08
N PRO A 34 -21.98 14.12 -13.99
CA PRO A 34 -21.64 15.19 -14.92
C PRO A 34 -21.39 16.56 -14.25
N HIS A 35 -21.84 16.74 -13.01
CA HIS A 35 -21.64 17.96 -12.23
C HIS A 35 -20.42 17.89 -11.31
N LEU A 36 -19.66 16.80 -11.35
CA LEU A 36 -18.51 16.60 -10.47
C LEU A 36 -17.30 17.40 -10.98
N HIS A 37 -16.97 18.46 -10.26
CA HIS A 37 -15.84 19.34 -10.58
C HIS A 37 -14.57 18.96 -9.81
N THR A 38 -14.71 18.44 -8.59
CA THR A 38 -13.58 17.99 -7.78
C THR A 38 -13.72 16.51 -7.47
N PHE A 39 -12.77 15.72 -7.96
CA PHE A 39 -12.73 14.29 -7.71
C PHE A 39 -11.37 13.89 -7.13
N VAL A 40 -11.38 13.44 -5.88
CA VAL A 40 -10.21 12.91 -5.18
C VAL A 40 -10.43 11.42 -4.98
N PHE A 41 -9.48 10.60 -5.42
CA PHE A 41 -9.66 9.16 -5.41
C PHE A 41 -8.44 8.42 -4.89
N ASN A 42 -8.72 7.23 -4.37
CA ASN A 42 -7.77 6.17 -4.10
C ASN A 42 -8.39 4.86 -4.61
N ILE A 43 -7.82 4.28 -5.66
CA ILE A 43 -8.30 3.06 -6.30
C ILE A 43 -7.27 1.96 -6.06
N ILE A 44 -7.71 0.91 -5.38
CA ILE A 44 -6.92 -0.29 -5.12
C ILE A 44 -7.52 -1.44 -5.92
N THR A 45 -6.72 -2.05 -6.77
CA THR A 45 -7.13 -3.21 -7.58
C THR A 45 -6.22 -4.39 -7.29
N ASP A 46 -6.78 -5.43 -6.66
CA ASP A 46 -6.15 -6.74 -6.56
C ASP A 46 -6.54 -7.55 -7.81
N PHE A 47 -5.54 -7.97 -8.59
CA PHE A 47 -5.75 -8.75 -9.81
C PHE A 47 -4.91 -10.03 -9.80
N VAL A 48 -5.46 -11.06 -10.44
CA VAL A 48 -4.80 -12.36 -10.60
C VAL A 48 -3.95 -12.29 -11.87
N ARG A 49 -2.68 -12.71 -11.76
CA ARG A 49 -1.77 -12.78 -12.90
C ARG A 49 -2.36 -13.74 -13.95
N SER A 50 -2.76 -13.21 -15.10
CA SER A 50 -3.07 -14.01 -16.28
C SER A 50 -1.77 -14.27 -17.04
N THR A 51 -1.51 -15.51 -17.42
CA THR A 51 -0.35 -15.89 -18.25
C THR A 51 -0.45 -15.37 -19.69
N GLU A 52 -1.62 -14.89 -20.10
CA GLU A 52 -1.94 -14.59 -21.50
C GLU A 52 -2.08 -13.08 -21.82
N HIS A 53 -1.94 -12.20 -20.82
CA HIS A 53 -2.14 -10.76 -21.02
C HIS A 53 -0.90 -9.95 -20.67
N PHE A 54 -0.58 -8.98 -21.55
CA PHE A 54 0.42 -7.96 -21.29
C PHE A 54 0.04 -7.17 -20.04
N GLU A 55 0.86 -7.27 -19.00
CA GLU A 55 0.68 -6.51 -17.78
C GLU A 55 1.31 -5.12 -17.96
N PRO A 56 0.52 -4.04 -17.90
CA PRO A 56 1.08 -2.71 -18.10
C PRO A 56 1.93 -2.30 -16.91
N SER A 57 3.00 -1.55 -17.19
CA SER A 57 3.82 -0.92 -16.17
C SER A 57 3.04 0.16 -15.42
N ALA A 58 3.48 0.50 -14.21
CA ALA A 58 2.92 1.61 -13.44
C ALA A 58 2.94 2.93 -14.26
N ASP A 59 3.98 3.16 -15.06
CA ASP A 59 4.06 4.31 -15.97
C ASP A 59 2.99 4.31 -17.06
N HIS A 60 2.67 3.14 -17.61
CA HIS A 60 1.57 3.03 -18.58
C HIS A 60 0.24 3.38 -17.91
N ILE A 61 -0.06 2.79 -16.75
CA ILE A 61 -1.30 3.04 -16.01
C ILE A 61 -1.39 4.52 -15.65
N ARG A 62 -0.36 5.10 -15.02
CA ARG A 62 -0.29 6.51 -14.65
C ARG A 62 -0.58 7.44 -15.83
N ARG A 63 0.01 7.16 -17.01
CA ARG A 63 -0.24 7.96 -18.23
C ARG A 63 -1.71 7.99 -18.62
N THR A 64 -2.45 6.90 -18.47
CA THR A 64 -3.89 6.88 -18.79
C THR A 64 -4.70 7.85 -17.95
N PHE A 65 -4.34 8.06 -16.68
CA PHE A 65 -5.01 9.01 -15.80
C PHE A 65 -4.63 10.46 -16.15
N ILE A 66 -3.34 10.71 -16.37
CA ILE A 66 -2.84 12.06 -16.75
C ILE A 66 -3.48 12.52 -18.07
N GLN A 67 -3.58 11.63 -19.07
CA GLN A 67 -4.22 11.94 -20.36
C GLN A 67 -5.70 12.32 -20.25
N ARG A 68 -6.35 11.95 -19.13
CA ARG A 68 -7.74 12.31 -18.81
C ARG A 68 -7.85 13.54 -17.91
N GLY A 69 -6.74 14.22 -17.64
CA GLY A 69 -6.70 15.42 -16.79
C GLY A 69 -6.65 15.13 -15.30
N HIS A 70 -6.46 13.88 -14.88
CA HIS A 70 -6.32 13.53 -13.46
C HIS A 70 -4.87 13.73 -13.00
N HIS A 71 -4.68 14.49 -11.92
CA HIS A 71 -3.40 14.57 -11.23
C HIS A 71 -3.24 13.36 -10.30
N ALA A 72 -2.70 12.27 -10.83
CA ALA A 72 -2.64 10.97 -10.18
C ALA A 72 -1.26 10.32 -10.26
N ASP A 73 -0.96 9.50 -9.25
CA ASP A 73 0.23 8.66 -9.22
C ASP A 73 -0.11 7.18 -8.94
N CYS A 74 0.85 6.37 -9.36
CA CYS A 74 0.88 4.94 -9.60
C CYS A 74 1.84 4.10 -8.76
N TYR A 75 1.42 3.00 -8.13
CA TYR A 75 2.36 1.88 -7.98
C TYR A 75 1.71 0.51 -8.12
N ILE A 76 2.56 -0.47 -8.43
CA ILE A 76 2.22 -1.88 -8.46
C ILE A 76 3.02 -2.57 -7.37
N ASP A 77 2.33 -3.32 -6.52
CA ASP A 77 2.92 -4.09 -5.44
C ASP A 77 2.66 -5.58 -5.64
N TYR A 78 3.63 -6.39 -5.21
CA TYR A 78 3.70 -7.83 -5.45
C TYR A 78 3.59 -8.53 -4.11
N HIS A 79 2.36 -8.78 -3.67
CA HIS A 79 2.14 -9.45 -2.40
C HIS A 79 2.27 -10.97 -2.59
N HIS A 80 1.49 -11.57 -3.50
CA HIS A 80 1.46 -13.03 -3.67
C HIS A 80 1.98 -13.46 -5.06
N ILE A 81 2.48 -14.70 -5.18
CA ILE A 81 3.07 -15.26 -6.43
C ILE A 81 2.16 -15.03 -7.66
N ASN A 82 0.84 -15.08 -7.46
CA ASN A 82 -0.16 -14.92 -8.52
C ASN A 82 -1.10 -13.72 -8.32
N MET A 83 -0.86 -12.87 -7.31
CA MET A 83 -1.72 -11.73 -7.03
C MET A 83 -0.90 -10.45 -6.94
N ARG A 84 -1.30 -9.48 -7.75
CA ARG A 84 -0.72 -8.15 -7.76
C ARG A 84 -1.74 -7.14 -7.29
N ARG A 85 -1.23 -6.06 -6.72
CA ARG A 85 -2.03 -4.90 -6.37
C ARG A 85 -1.57 -3.71 -7.19
N CYS A 86 -2.50 -3.09 -7.89
CA CYS A 86 -2.30 -1.74 -8.40
C CYS A 86 -2.98 -0.76 -7.44
N HIS A 87 -2.27 0.28 -7.03
CA HIS A 87 -2.81 1.38 -6.24
C HIS A 87 -2.61 2.67 -7.02
N VAL A 88 -3.70 3.23 -7.52
CA VAL A 88 -3.74 4.53 -8.21
C VAL A 88 -4.43 5.54 -7.31
N TYR A 89 -3.87 6.73 -7.15
CA TYR A 89 -4.42 7.73 -6.25
C TYR A 89 -4.20 9.15 -6.77
N SER A 90 -5.09 10.07 -6.38
CA SER A 90 -4.88 11.51 -6.58
C SER A 90 -3.69 11.99 -5.74
N VAL A 91 -2.88 12.90 -6.29
CA VAL A 91 -1.71 13.45 -5.61
C VAL A 91 -2.06 14.81 -4.96
N PRO A 92 -1.74 15.02 -3.67
CA PRO A 92 -1.22 14.03 -2.72
C PRO A 92 -2.28 13.02 -2.28
N LEU A 93 -1.87 11.83 -1.85
CA LEU A 93 -2.80 10.84 -1.28
C LEU A 93 -3.49 11.45 -0.04
N ASN A 94 -4.81 11.64 -0.11
CA ASN A 94 -5.59 12.27 0.95
C ASN A 94 -6.25 11.27 1.92
N MET A 95 -5.65 10.09 2.08
CA MET A 95 -6.22 8.99 2.87
C MET A 95 -5.39 8.77 4.13
N GLU A 96 -6.08 8.67 5.27
CA GLU A 96 -5.45 8.41 6.57
C GLU A 96 -4.89 6.96 6.66
N ARG A 97 -5.46 6.04 5.89
CA ARG A 97 -5.18 4.60 5.99
C ARG A 97 -4.66 4.04 4.68
N MET A 98 -3.59 3.26 4.78
CA MET A 98 -3.03 2.50 3.68
C MET A 98 -2.88 1.04 4.11
N ARG A 99 -3.34 0.10 3.27
CA ARG A 99 -3.48 -1.30 3.69
C ARG A 99 -2.80 -2.26 2.73
N HIS A 100 -2.31 -3.34 3.32
CA HIS A 100 -1.61 -4.46 2.68
C HIS A 100 -0.58 -3.99 1.68
N ILE A 101 0.45 -3.31 2.17
CA ILE A 101 1.72 -3.10 1.46
C ILE A 101 2.60 -4.33 1.71
N SER A 102 3.30 -4.87 0.71
CA SER A 102 4.30 -5.93 0.91
C SER A 102 5.71 -5.43 0.56
N HIS A 103 6.66 -6.35 0.51
CA HIS A 103 8.07 -6.10 0.22
C HIS A 103 8.30 -5.44 -1.15
N GLY A 104 7.33 -5.52 -2.08
CA GLY A 104 7.42 -4.94 -3.42
C GLY A 104 7.09 -3.45 -3.49
N PHE A 105 6.81 -2.81 -2.35
CA PHE A 105 6.51 -1.39 -2.28
C PHE A 105 7.68 -0.52 -2.78
N PRO A 106 7.46 0.34 -3.79
CA PRO A 106 8.54 1.15 -4.35
C PRO A 106 8.90 2.36 -3.48
N GLY A 107 8.12 2.68 -2.44
CA GLY A 107 8.30 3.89 -1.63
C GLY A 107 7.41 5.04 -2.12
N GLY A 108 7.85 6.27 -1.88
CA GLY A 108 7.08 7.50 -2.07
C GLY A 108 6.95 8.28 -0.76
N THR A 109 6.24 9.42 -0.76
CA THR A 109 6.00 10.22 0.47
C THR A 109 4.50 10.38 0.69
N PHE A 110 3.99 9.84 1.79
CA PHE A 110 2.57 9.76 2.11
C PHE A 110 2.27 10.47 3.44
N ILE A 111 2.35 11.80 3.42
CA ILE A 111 2.24 12.64 4.62
C ILE A 111 0.91 12.53 5.35
N ASN A 112 -0.17 12.10 4.70
CA ASN A 112 -1.50 12.01 5.31
C ASN A 112 -1.79 10.64 5.95
N VAL A 113 -0.97 9.63 5.66
CA VAL A 113 -1.20 8.28 6.18
C VAL A 113 -0.75 8.22 7.64
N ARG A 114 -1.68 7.81 8.52
CA ARG A 114 -1.46 7.61 9.96
C ARG A 114 -1.53 6.14 10.35
N ILE A 115 -2.23 5.31 9.56
CA ILE A 115 -2.42 3.90 9.85
C ILE A 115 -1.99 3.09 8.63
N LEU A 116 -0.95 2.29 8.81
CA LEU A 116 -0.40 1.42 7.78
C LEU A 116 -0.63 -0.04 8.16
N SER A 117 -1.05 -0.85 7.20
CA SER A 117 -1.00 -2.30 7.32
C SER A 117 -0.05 -2.91 6.30
N LEU A 118 0.89 -3.70 6.79
CA LEU A 118 1.82 -4.50 6.01
C LEU A 118 1.31 -5.94 5.89
N LEU A 119 1.58 -6.57 4.76
CA LEU A 119 1.28 -7.98 4.49
C LEU A 119 2.58 -8.73 4.21
N ASP A 120 2.88 -9.66 5.09
CA ASP A 120 4.07 -10.51 5.09
C ASP A 120 3.64 -11.93 4.73
N ASP A 121 3.55 -12.21 3.43
CA ASP A 121 2.94 -13.43 2.89
C ASP A 121 3.96 -14.36 2.22
N SER A 122 4.64 -13.93 1.16
CA SER A 122 5.48 -14.78 0.33
C SER A 122 6.98 -14.55 0.55
N HIS A 123 7.33 -13.34 0.97
CA HIS A 123 8.70 -12.90 1.21
C HIS A 123 8.77 -12.15 2.53
N SER A 124 9.85 -12.42 3.26
CA SER A 124 10.12 -11.81 4.55
C SER A 124 10.50 -10.35 4.39
N PHE A 125 10.07 -9.50 5.31
CA PHE A 125 10.55 -8.12 5.35
C PHE A 125 12.01 -8.06 5.79
N GLU A 126 12.83 -7.38 5.01
CA GLU A 126 14.21 -7.05 5.37
C GLU A 126 14.26 -5.76 6.19
N HIS A 127 15.36 -5.53 6.92
CA HIS A 127 15.55 -4.28 7.69
C HIS A 127 15.41 -3.02 6.83
N ASN A 128 15.93 -3.05 5.61
CA ASN A 128 15.86 -1.93 4.67
C ASN A 128 14.41 -1.58 4.27
N PHE A 129 13.50 -2.55 4.27
CA PHE A 129 12.09 -2.32 4.02
C PHE A 129 11.49 -1.41 5.11
N PHE A 130 11.76 -1.67 6.38
CA PHE A 130 11.26 -0.81 7.46
C PHE A 130 11.86 0.60 7.43
N ALA A 131 13.12 0.73 7.02
CA ALA A 131 13.73 2.04 6.77
C ALA A 131 12.98 2.80 5.66
N GLN A 132 12.65 2.14 4.56
CA GLN A 132 11.83 2.70 3.48
C GLN A 132 10.43 3.10 3.98
N ILE A 133 9.75 2.26 4.76
CA ILE A 133 8.47 2.57 5.40
C ILE A 133 8.59 3.83 6.28
N SER A 134 9.62 3.94 7.12
CA SER A 134 9.79 5.12 7.98
C SER A 134 9.92 6.43 7.20
N ARG A 135 10.62 6.40 6.06
CA ARG A 135 10.79 7.56 5.17
C ARG A 135 9.50 7.88 4.41
N SER A 136 8.78 6.85 3.99
CA SER A 136 7.55 7.00 3.21
C SER A 136 6.36 7.49 4.04
N PHE A 137 6.34 7.20 5.33
CA PHE A 137 5.22 7.49 6.22
C PHE A 137 5.68 8.29 7.45
N PRO A 138 6.10 9.56 7.27
CA PRO A 138 6.75 10.34 8.33
C PRO A 138 5.85 10.62 9.54
N LEU A 139 4.53 10.54 9.36
CA LEU A 139 3.54 10.81 10.41
C LEU A 139 2.78 9.54 10.82
N LEU A 140 3.34 8.36 10.56
CA LEU A 140 2.70 7.09 10.91
C LEU A 140 2.47 6.99 12.43
N SER A 141 1.25 6.68 12.84
CA SER A 141 0.85 6.51 14.26
C SER A 141 0.49 5.07 14.61
N ARG A 142 0.34 4.20 13.61
CA ARG A 142 -0.03 2.81 13.80
C ARG A 142 0.45 1.95 12.65
N LEU A 143 1.18 0.88 12.99
CA LEU A 143 1.67 -0.11 12.05
C LEU A 143 1.06 -1.48 12.37
N VAL A 144 0.34 -2.07 11.44
CA VAL A 144 -0.25 -3.42 11.59
C VAL A 144 0.47 -4.38 10.67
N VAL A 145 1.18 -5.37 11.22
CA VAL A 145 1.86 -6.40 10.42
C VAL A 145 1.00 -7.65 10.41
N ARG A 146 0.58 -8.07 9.21
CA ARG A 146 -0.16 -9.32 9.01
C ARG A 146 0.78 -10.35 8.42
N ASN A 147 1.14 -11.34 9.22
CA ASN A 147 1.92 -12.48 8.78
C ASN A 147 0.98 -13.64 8.46
N THR A 148 0.78 -13.93 7.18
CA THR A 148 -0.16 -15.00 6.76
C THR A 148 0.52 -16.34 6.56
N THR A 149 1.85 -16.35 6.44
CA THR A 149 2.65 -17.54 6.16
C THR A 149 3.75 -17.67 7.20
N PRO A 150 3.96 -18.84 7.83
CA PRO A 150 5.09 -19.04 8.73
C PRO A 150 6.43 -18.67 8.07
N GLN A 151 7.32 -18.03 8.82
CA GLN A 151 8.61 -17.54 8.32
C GLN A 151 9.45 -18.63 7.63
N LYS A 152 9.37 -19.87 8.14
CA LYS A 152 10.09 -21.04 7.59
C LYS A 152 9.55 -21.51 6.23
N GLU A 153 8.34 -21.11 5.87
CA GLU A 153 7.64 -21.52 4.64
C GLU A 153 7.71 -20.44 3.55
N LYS A 154 8.19 -19.24 3.90
CA LYS A 154 8.44 -18.17 2.92
C LYS A 154 9.66 -18.50 2.08
N ARG A 155 9.68 -18.03 0.84
CA ARG A 155 10.85 -18.18 -0.04
C ARG A 155 11.99 -17.34 0.53
N SER A 156 12.87 -17.97 1.32
CA SER A 156 14.07 -17.30 1.81
C SER A 156 15.11 -17.31 0.70
N HIS A 157 15.46 -16.14 0.18
CA HIS A 157 16.86 -15.94 -0.13
C HIS A 157 17.55 -15.69 1.23
N GLN A 158 18.19 -16.73 1.75
CA GLN A 158 18.98 -16.80 3.00
C GLN A 158 18.22 -17.01 4.32
N LEU A 159 18.34 -18.23 4.84
CA LEU A 159 18.22 -18.55 6.26
C LEU A 159 19.41 -17.95 7.01
N VAL A 160 19.23 -16.82 7.68
CA VAL A 160 20.13 -16.43 8.78
C VAL A 160 19.43 -16.84 10.07
N LYS A 161 20.00 -17.82 10.75
CA LYS A 161 19.57 -18.30 12.06
C LYS A 161 20.12 -17.34 13.11
N ILE A 162 19.25 -16.61 13.82
CA ILE A 162 19.63 -15.84 15.00
C ILE A 162 18.63 -16.17 16.11
N ASP A 163 19.13 -16.83 17.16
CA ASP A 163 18.44 -16.95 18.45
C ASP A 163 18.62 -15.64 19.21
N LEU A 164 17.55 -14.88 19.47
CA LEU A 164 17.56 -13.79 20.44
C LEU A 164 16.20 -13.64 21.15
N THR A 165 16.26 -13.79 22.46
CA THR A 165 15.18 -13.64 23.45
C THR A 165 14.77 -12.16 23.58
N VAL A 166 13.47 -11.89 23.68
CA VAL A 166 12.88 -10.54 23.68
C VAL A 166 12.91 -9.92 25.09
N SER A 167 13.36 -8.66 25.21
CA SER A 167 12.98 -7.75 26.29
C SER A 167 12.54 -6.39 25.71
N MET A 168 11.44 -5.85 26.22
CA MET A 168 10.84 -4.57 25.81
C MET A 168 11.57 -3.40 26.46
N TYR A 169 11.89 -2.35 25.71
CA TYR A 169 11.89 -0.96 26.23
C TYR A 169 11.53 0.07 25.15
N THR A 170 10.78 1.07 25.60
CA THR A 170 10.37 2.28 24.89
C THR A 170 11.56 3.23 24.70
N SER A 171 11.61 3.90 23.54
CA SER A 171 12.62 4.89 23.13
C SER A 171 14.00 4.30 22.80
N ILE A 172 14.52 4.71 21.64
CA ILE A 172 15.85 4.41 21.04
C ILE A 172 15.87 3.21 20.09
N MET A 173 16.08 3.55 18.81
CA MET A 173 16.56 2.73 17.68
C MET A 173 15.94 1.34 17.48
N TRP A 174 15.17 1.24 16.39
CA TRP A 174 14.65 -0.01 15.83
C TRP A 174 15.74 -1.08 15.73
N ASN A 175 15.69 -2.09 16.60
CA ASN A 175 16.33 -3.36 16.36
C ASN A 175 15.48 -4.53 16.86
N SER A 176 15.32 -5.51 15.96
CA SER A 176 14.77 -6.87 16.12
C SER A 176 13.29 -7.03 16.49
N PHE A 177 12.46 -7.28 15.46
CA PHE A 177 11.22 -8.05 15.58
C PHE A 177 11.41 -9.39 14.86
N PHE A 178 11.44 -10.50 15.59
CA PHE A 178 11.39 -11.85 15.02
C PHE A 178 10.02 -12.46 15.29
N LEU A 179 9.25 -12.74 14.23
CA LEU A 179 7.92 -13.35 14.31
C LEU A 179 8.01 -14.87 14.10
N THR A 180 7.98 -15.63 15.19
CA THR A 180 7.74 -17.08 15.20
C THR A 180 6.35 -17.39 15.73
N SER A 181 5.28 -16.94 15.05
CA SER A 181 3.92 -17.39 15.44
C SER A 181 2.86 -17.18 14.37
N LYS A 182 1.84 -18.05 14.40
CA LYS A 182 0.64 -18.10 13.54
C LYS A 182 -0.42 -17.03 13.89
N HIS A 183 -0.05 -15.92 14.53
CA HIS A 183 -1.01 -14.93 15.03
C HIS A 183 -0.84 -13.55 14.40
N VAL A 184 -1.97 -12.84 14.24
CA VAL A 184 -2.03 -11.43 13.83
C VAL A 184 -1.52 -10.59 15.00
N TYR A 185 -0.38 -9.94 14.85
CA TYR A 185 0.14 -9.01 15.85
C TYR A 185 -0.34 -7.59 15.56
N LEU A 186 -1.07 -7.00 16.51
CA LEU A 186 -1.34 -5.57 16.56
C LEU A 186 -0.15 -4.89 17.23
N VAL A 187 0.70 -4.23 16.45
CA VAL A 187 1.75 -3.37 17.01
C VAL A 187 1.15 -1.97 17.18
N PHE A 188 1.03 -1.53 18.43
CA PHE A 188 0.72 -0.13 18.74
C PHE A 188 2.05 0.60 18.94
N ALA A 189 2.32 1.60 18.09
CA ALA A 189 3.45 2.50 18.28
C ALA A 189 2.87 3.93 18.35
N SER A 190 2.78 4.50 19.56
CA SER A 190 2.37 5.90 19.72
C SER A 190 3.59 6.79 19.42
N PHE A 191 3.48 7.68 18.43
CA PHE A 191 4.54 8.63 18.10
C PHE A 191 4.20 10.01 18.67
N MET A 192 4.99 10.47 19.63
CA MET A 192 5.08 11.89 20.02
C MET A 192 6.33 12.47 19.34
N PHE A 193 6.16 13.28 18.29
CA PHE A 193 7.23 14.13 17.81
C PHE A 193 7.10 15.50 18.47
N ASN A 194 8.00 15.78 19.41
CA ASN A 194 8.26 17.11 19.92
C ASN A 194 9.37 17.69 19.04
N MET A 195 9.03 18.59 18.12
CA MET A 195 10.01 19.36 17.36
C MET A 195 10.11 20.75 18.01
N ASN A 196 11.00 20.88 18.99
CA ASN A 196 11.54 22.19 19.36
C ASN A 196 12.81 22.40 18.53
N THR A 197 12.70 23.39 17.63
CA THR A 197 13.72 24.25 16.98
C THR A 197 15.01 23.60 16.48
#